data_AF-A0A897MMD2-F1
#
_entry.id   AF-A0A897MMD2-F1
#
_cell.length_a   1.000
_cell.length_b   1.000
_cell.length_c   1.000
_cell.angle_alpha   90.00
_cell.angle_beta   90.00
_cell.angle_gamma   90.00
#
_symmetry.space_group_name_H-M   'P 1'
#
loop_
_entity.id
_entity.type
_entity.pdbx_description
1 polymer ?
#
loop_
_entity_poly.entity_id
_entity_poly.type
_entity_poly.pdbx_seq_one_letter_code
_entity_poly.pdbx_strand_id
1 'polypeptide(L)'
;MNSREWRIVGMATLLMTINVALMYAFVLTPLAVVNDYLFAAPIVGVLVYGAALMVGEIIAEKGVKNGNMGTALAGVALLQLAFGTLGAGILSFAPRDVQVTALGIAGVITVLITFLIATYVYARSKSFDRWSTYANGSFILGVVGVGVGMLIPIVSLLGFVFIFFGFLLRLGWEIWRIRERRGTSEFLSAIGVYIAIAGVFVHVLQLVLRVMARD
;
A
#
# COMPACT_ATOMS: atom_id res chain seq x y z
N MET A 1 17.60 -16.52 5.34
CA MET A 1 17.07 -15.98 4.07
C MET A 1 18.04 -16.28 2.95
N ASN A 2 17.55 -16.64 1.76
CA ASN A 2 18.39 -16.94 0.58
C ASN A 2 18.64 -15.66 -0.26
N SER A 3 19.64 -15.68 -1.15
CA SER A 3 20.01 -14.54 -2.03
C SER A 3 18.83 -13.96 -2.81
N ARG A 4 17.91 -14.82 -3.26
CA ARG A 4 16.64 -14.45 -3.92
C ARG A 4 15.73 -13.60 -3.04
N GLU A 5 15.54 -13.98 -1.77
CA GLU A 5 14.65 -13.25 -0.86
C GLU A 5 15.19 -11.84 -0.59
N TRP A 6 16.51 -11.72 -0.42
CA TRP A 6 17.17 -10.43 -0.28
C TRP A 6 16.99 -9.52 -1.49
N ARG A 7 17.03 -10.07 -2.71
CA ARG A 7 16.77 -9.31 -3.94
C ARG A 7 15.33 -8.80 -3.99
N ILE A 8 14.37 -9.67 -3.67
CA ILE A 8 12.94 -9.31 -3.65
C ILE A 8 12.67 -8.20 -2.64
N VAL A 9 13.16 -8.36 -1.41
CA VAL A 9 13.02 -7.36 -0.35
C VAL A 9 13.72 -6.06 -0.76
N GLY A 10 14.96 -6.13 -1.26
CA GLY A 10 15.70 -4.96 -1.72
C GLY A 10 15.00 -4.18 -2.84
N MET A 11 14.41 -4.87 -3.81
CA MET A 11 13.61 -4.25 -4.87
C MET A 11 12.34 -3.60 -4.32
N ALA A 12 11.60 -4.28 -3.42
CA ALA A 12 10.41 -3.72 -2.80
C ALA A 12 10.74 -2.49 -1.94
N THR A 13 11.85 -2.53 -1.20
CA THR A 13 12.37 -1.39 -0.43
C THR A 13 12.71 -0.22 -1.36
N LEU A 14 13.42 -0.46 -2.47
CA LEU A 14 13.74 0.59 -3.44
C LEU A 14 12.47 1.23 -4.01
N LEU A 15 11.48 0.42 -4.43
CA LEU A 15 10.19 0.91 -4.91
C LEU A 15 9.48 1.74 -3.84
N MET A 16 9.53 1.32 -2.59
CA MET A 16 8.93 2.06 -1.47
C MET A 16 9.66 3.38 -1.20
N THR A 17 10.99 3.40 -1.23
CA THR A 17 11.77 4.63 -1.07
C THR A 17 11.48 5.64 -2.17
N ILE A 18 11.42 5.17 -3.43
CA ILE A 18 10.99 6.01 -4.56
C ILE A 18 9.58 6.56 -4.30
N ASN A 19 8.67 5.72 -3.81
CA ASN A 19 7.30 6.14 -3.57
C ASN A 19 7.18 7.22 -2.49
N VAL A 20 7.90 7.09 -1.37
CA VAL A 20 7.94 8.09 -0.31
C VAL A 20 8.52 9.42 -0.82
N ALA A 21 9.57 9.35 -1.64
CA ALA A 21 10.13 10.54 -2.29
C ALA A 21 9.12 11.20 -3.23
N LEU A 22 8.37 10.41 -4.01
CA LEU A 22 7.28 10.91 -4.86
C LEU A 22 6.16 11.56 -4.05
N MET A 23 5.75 10.95 -2.93
CA MET A 23 4.75 11.55 -2.04
C MET A 23 5.19 12.94 -1.59
N TYR A 24 6.42 13.07 -1.10
CA TYR A 24 6.98 14.33 -0.64
C TYR A 24 7.07 15.38 -1.77
N ALA A 25 7.55 14.96 -2.95
CA ALA A 25 7.64 15.84 -4.12
C ALA A 25 6.26 16.29 -4.61
N PHE A 26 5.28 15.40 -4.66
CA PHE A 26 3.93 15.67 -5.16
C PHE A 26 3.12 16.59 -4.24
N VAL A 27 3.46 16.71 -2.95
CA VAL A 27 2.80 17.69 -2.05
C VAL A 27 2.95 19.12 -2.58
N LEU A 28 4.00 19.44 -3.32
CA LEU A 28 4.23 20.77 -3.91
C LEU A 28 3.51 20.97 -5.25
N THR A 29 2.81 19.96 -5.75
CA THR A 29 2.22 19.96 -7.09
C THR A 29 0.69 19.96 -7.02
N PRO A 30 -0.01 20.33 -8.12
CA PRO A 30 -1.47 20.22 -8.19
C PRO A 30 -2.00 18.79 -7.99
N LEU A 31 -1.15 17.77 -8.09
CA LEU A 31 -1.52 16.38 -7.81
C LEU A 31 -2.00 16.18 -6.37
N ALA A 32 -1.50 16.98 -5.41
CA ALA A 32 -2.00 16.93 -4.04
C ALA A 32 -3.47 17.33 -3.92
N VAL A 33 -3.92 18.27 -4.77
CA VAL A 33 -5.31 18.78 -4.80
C VAL A 33 -6.27 17.78 -5.44
N VAL A 34 -5.78 16.84 -6.25
CA VAL A 34 -6.60 15.76 -6.83
C VAL A 34 -7.32 14.98 -5.73
N ASN A 35 -6.70 14.82 -4.55
CA ASN A 35 -7.33 14.16 -3.42
C ASN A 35 -8.52 14.93 -2.88
N ASP A 36 -8.50 16.27 -2.87
CA ASP A 36 -9.63 17.07 -2.40
C ASP A 36 -10.87 16.84 -3.26
N TYR A 37 -10.69 16.76 -4.58
CA TYR A 37 -11.79 16.45 -5.50
C TYR A 37 -12.28 15.01 -5.38
N LEU A 38 -11.35 14.04 -5.32
CA LEU A 38 -11.70 12.63 -5.28
C LEU A 38 -12.34 12.22 -3.94
N PHE A 39 -11.88 12.78 -2.82
CA PHE A 39 -12.38 12.46 -1.49
C PHE A 39 -13.48 13.41 -1.00
N ALA A 40 -13.94 14.36 -1.84
CA ALA A 40 -15.18 15.10 -1.60
C ALA A 40 -16.36 14.13 -1.35
N ALA A 41 -16.36 12.99 -2.02
CA ALA A 41 -17.09 11.79 -1.62
C ALA A 41 -16.08 10.67 -1.33
N PRO A 42 -15.86 10.26 -0.07
CA PRO A 42 -14.80 9.31 0.28
C PRO A 42 -14.80 8.01 -0.53
N ILE A 43 -15.98 7.53 -0.91
CA ILE A 43 -16.13 6.33 -1.75
C ILE A 43 -15.51 6.50 -3.14
N VAL A 44 -15.59 7.70 -3.73
CA VAL A 44 -15.03 7.98 -5.06
C VAL A 44 -13.52 7.86 -5.03
N GLY A 45 -12.86 8.50 -4.05
CA GLY A 45 -11.42 8.38 -3.86
C GLY A 45 -10.97 6.93 -3.66
N VAL A 46 -11.66 6.18 -2.80
CA VAL A 46 -11.36 4.76 -2.58
C VAL A 46 -11.51 3.93 -3.87
N LEU A 47 -12.57 4.14 -4.65
CA LEU A 47 -12.79 3.41 -5.90
C LEU A 47 -11.77 3.79 -6.98
N VAL A 48 -11.45 5.08 -7.14
CA VAL A 48 -10.49 5.54 -8.14
C VAL A 48 -9.08 5.04 -7.84
N TYR A 49 -8.61 5.19 -6.59
CA TYR A 49 -7.30 4.66 -6.20
C TYR A 49 -7.28 3.13 -6.21
N GLY A 50 -8.33 2.48 -5.70
CA GLY A 50 -8.46 1.02 -5.74
C GLY A 50 -8.39 0.47 -7.17
N ALA A 51 -9.09 1.11 -8.12
CA ALA A 51 -9.04 0.76 -9.53
C ALA A 51 -7.66 1.02 -10.13
N ALA A 52 -7.05 2.19 -9.89
CA ALA A 52 -5.72 2.51 -10.38
C ALA A 52 -4.66 1.51 -9.89
N LEU A 53 -4.74 1.11 -8.62
CA LEU A 53 -3.86 0.10 -8.03
C LEU A 53 -4.07 -1.27 -8.68
N MET A 54 -5.33 -1.71 -8.81
CA MET A 54 -5.67 -2.98 -9.46
C MET A 54 -5.19 -3.02 -10.91
N VAL A 55 -5.44 -1.96 -11.69
CA VAL A 55 -5.01 -1.86 -13.09
C VAL A 55 -3.49 -1.83 -13.19
N GLY A 56 -2.81 -1.05 -12.35
CA GLY A 56 -1.34 -1.00 -12.32
C GLY A 56 -0.71 -2.35 -12.03
N GLU A 57 -1.28 -3.09 -11.07
CA GLU A 57 -0.87 -4.45 -10.75
C GLU A 57 -1.07 -5.39 -11.95
N ILE A 58 -2.26 -5.42 -12.56
CA ILE A 58 -2.57 -6.28 -13.72
C ILE A 58 -1.62 -5.99 -14.90
N ILE A 59 -1.38 -4.70 -15.20
CA ILE A 59 -0.47 -4.28 -16.27
C ILE A 59 0.95 -4.76 -15.95
N ALA A 60 1.42 -4.53 -14.72
CA ALA A 60 2.74 -4.95 -14.30
C ALA A 60 2.90 -6.47 -14.41
N GLU A 61 1.93 -7.23 -13.89
CA GLU A 61 1.90 -8.68 -13.97
C GLU A 61 1.96 -9.20 -15.39
N LYS A 62 1.11 -8.65 -16.27
CA LYS A 62 1.05 -9.02 -17.67
C LYS A 62 2.36 -8.73 -18.39
N GLY A 63 2.98 -7.58 -18.10
CA GLY A 63 4.29 -7.22 -18.65
C GLY A 63 5.36 -8.26 -18.31
N VAL A 64 5.45 -8.66 -17.03
CA VAL A 64 6.47 -9.63 -16.61
C VAL A 64 6.19 -11.02 -17.16
N LYS A 65 4.93 -11.48 -17.13
CA LYS A 65 4.54 -12.80 -17.66
C LYS A 65 4.83 -12.92 -19.16
N ASN A 66 4.71 -11.82 -19.90
CA ASN A 66 4.96 -11.78 -21.34
C ASN A 66 6.42 -11.43 -21.70
N GLY A 67 7.31 -11.25 -20.73
CA GLY A 67 8.69 -10.80 -20.98
C GLY A 67 8.81 -9.37 -21.52
N ASN A 68 7.75 -8.56 -21.42
CA ASN A 68 7.73 -7.16 -21.86
C ASN A 68 8.01 -6.22 -20.67
N MET A 69 9.28 -5.86 -20.51
CA MET A 69 9.74 -4.99 -19.44
C MET A 69 9.12 -3.59 -19.51
N GLY A 70 8.85 -3.06 -20.71
CA GLY A 70 8.22 -1.74 -20.87
C GLY A 70 6.81 -1.71 -20.29
N THR A 71 5.99 -2.73 -20.59
CA THR A 71 4.66 -2.88 -19.99
C THR A 71 4.75 -3.10 -18.48
N ALA A 72 5.72 -3.88 -18.01
CA ALA A 72 5.91 -4.11 -16.58
C ALA A 72 6.21 -2.81 -15.82
N LEU A 73 7.13 -2.01 -16.35
CA LEU A 73 7.49 -0.69 -15.81
C LEU A 73 6.35 0.31 -15.89
N ALA A 74 5.53 0.29 -16.95
CA ALA A 74 4.34 1.14 -17.04
C ALA A 74 3.34 0.83 -15.92
N GLY A 75 3.12 -0.45 -15.61
CA GLY A 75 2.28 -0.85 -14.48
C GLY A 75 2.86 -0.40 -13.14
N VAL A 76 4.17 -0.56 -12.94
CA VAL A 76 4.86 -0.06 -11.74
C VAL A 76 4.77 1.46 -11.63
N ALA A 77 4.95 2.20 -12.73
CA ALA A 77 4.80 3.65 -12.75
C ALA A 77 3.38 4.07 -12.37
N LEU A 78 2.35 3.38 -12.86
CA LEU A 78 0.96 3.63 -12.46
C LEU A 78 0.74 3.38 -10.96
N LEU A 79 1.30 2.29 -10.42
CA LEU A 79 1.24 2.03 -8.97
C LEU A 79 1.97 3.12 -8.15
N GLN A 80 3.14 3.56 -8.63
CA GLN A 80 3.92 4.62 -8.02
C GLN A 80 3.17 5.95 -8.02
N LEU A 81 2.53 6.30 -9.14
CA LEU A 81 1.72 7.50 -9.25
C LEU A 81 0.47 7.43 -8.36
N ALA A 82 -0.21 6.28 -8.31
CA ALA A 82 -1.39 6.10 -7.48
C ALA A 82 -1.07 6.24 -5.99
N PHE A 83 -0.12 5.49 -5.46
CA PHE A 83 0.29 5.61 -4.06
C PHE A 83 0.95 6.95 -3.76
N GLY A 84 1.78 7.46 -4.68
CA GLY A 84 2.46 8.74 -4.54
C GLY A 84 1.48 9.90 -4.41
N THR A 85 0.46 9.94 -5.27
CA THR A 85 -0.57 10.99 -5.24
C THR A 85 -1.48 10.85 -4.02
N LEU A 86 -1.87 9.62 -3.68
CA LEU A 86 -2.66 9.35 -2.47
C LEU A 86 -1.92 9.82 -1.21
N GLY A 87 -0.66 9.41 -1.05
CA GLY A 87 0.18 9.81 0.08
C GLY A 87 0.46 11.31 0.11
N ALA A 88 0.67 11.93 -1.05
CA ALA A 88 0.91 13.37 -1.14
C ALA A 88 -0.27 14.20 -0.63
N GLY A 89 -1.50 13.89 -1.04
CA GLY A 89 -2.66 14.62 -0.53
C GLY A 89 -3.06 14.22 0.89
N ILE A 90 -2.57 13.11 1.44
CA ILE A 90 -2.65 12.87 2.89
C ILE A 90 -1.67 13.77 3.62
N LEU A 91 -0.45 13.89 3.09
CA LEU A 91 0.63 14.68 3.65
C LEU A 91 0.38 16.20 3.54
N SER A 92 -0.41 16.66 2.57
CA SER A 92 -0.76 18.07 2.38
C SER A 92 -1.58 18.67 3.53
N PHE A 93 -2.26 17.85 4.33
CA PHE A 93 -2.95 18.30 5.54
C PHE A 93 -2.00 18.69 6.68
N ALA A 94 -0.72 18.34 6.58
CA ALA A 94 0.28 18.63 7.61
C ALA A 94 1.12 19.87 7.27
N PRO A 95 1.47 20.71 8.27
CA PRO A 95 2.47 21.77 8.13
C PRO A 95 3.81 21.25 7.59
N ARG A 96 4.51 22.06 6.79
CA ARG A 96 5.72 21.65 6.04
C ARG A 96 6.85 21.12 6.92
N ASP A 97 7.03 21.72 8.08
CA ASP A 97 8.00 21.35 9.11
C ASP A 97 7.71 19.97 9.73
N VAL A 98 6.45 19.53 9.72
CA VAL A 98 6.03 18.24 10.27
C VAL A 98 6.10 17.10 9.25
N GLN A 99 6.01 17.41 7.94
CA GLN A 99 5.85 16.41 6.88
C GLN A 99 6.96 15.35 6.85
N VAL A 100 8.23 15.76 6.92
CA VAL A 100 9.38 14.83 6.89
C VAL A 100 9.38 13.93 8.13
N THR A 101 9.09 14.51 9.30
CA THR A 101 8.98 13.78 10.56
C THR A 101 7.86 12.75 10.51
N ALA A 102 6.68 13.12 9.98
CA ALA A 102 5.56 12.21 9.81
C ALA A 102 5.87 11.03 8.87
N LEU A 103 6.51 11.30 7.73
CA LEU A 103 6.98 10.25 6.81
C LEU A 103 8.01 9.32 7.47
N GLY A 104 8.94 9.88 8.25
CA GLY A 104 9.93 9.11 9.00
C GLY A 104 9.29 8.17 10.03
N ILE A 105 8.37 8.69 10.85
CA ILE A 105 7.63 7.90 11.85
C ILE A 105 6.80 6.82 11.16
N ALA A 106 6.06 7.17 10.11
CA ALA A 106 5.25 6.21 9.37
C ALA A 106 6.09 5.11 8.72
N GLY A 107 7.29 5.45 8.25
CA GLY A 107 8.26 4.52 7.69
C GLY A 107 8.76 3.54 8.74
N VAL A 108 9.18 4.03 9.91
CA VAL A 108 9.63 3.18 11.03
C VAL A 108 8.52 2.23 11.48
N ILE A 109 7.30 2.73 11.70
CA ILE A 109 6.18 1.90 12.13
C ILE A 109 5.85 0.85 11.07
N THR A 110 5.88 1.21 9.80
CA THR A 110 5.62 0.26 8.70
C THR A 110 6.68 -0.83 8.67
N VAL A 111 7.96 -0.50 8.80
CA VAL A 111 9.06 -1.48 8.89
C VAL A 111 8.86 -2.42 10.08
N LEU A 112 8.46 -1.90 11.25
CA LEU A 112 8.17 -2.73 12.42
C LEU A 112 6.99 -3.67 12.17
N ILE A 113 5.89 -3.19 11.57
CA ILE A 113 4.74 -4.03 11.20
C ILE A 113 5.17 -5.12 10.22
N THR A 114 5.92 -4.76 9.17
CA THR A 114 6.44 -5.73 8.20
C THR A 114 7.34 -6.77 8.85
N PHE A 115 8.22 -6.35 9.76
CA PHE A 115 9.09 -7.25 10.51
C PHE A 115 8.30 -8.21 11.40
N LEU A 116 7.27 -7.74 12.11
CA LEU A 116 6.41 -8.58 12.94
C LEU A 116 5.64 -9.60 12.11
N ILE A 117 5.05 -9.18 10.99
CA ILE A 117 4.33 -10.08 10.08
C ILE A 117 5.29 -11.10 9.47
N ALA A 118 6.46 -10.68 9.00
CA ALA A 118 7.48 -11.58 8.47
C ALA A 118 7.90 -12.61 9.52
N THR A 119 8.21 -12.17 10.73
CA THR A 119 8.57 -13.06 11.84
C THR A 119 7.46 -14.06 12.12
N TYR A 120 6.20 -13.61 12.19
CA TYR A 120 5.05 -14.48 12.42
C TYR A 120 4.89 -15.52 11.30
N VAL A 121 5.00 -15.10 10.04
CA VAL A 121 4.90 -16.00 8.89
C VAL A 121 6.04 -17.01 8.91
N TYR A 122 7.31 -16.59 9.04
CA TYR A 122 8.46 -17.50 9.03
C TYR A 122 8.52 -18.42 10.24
N ALA A 123 8.02 -18.00 11.41
CA ALA A 123 7.97 -18.83 12.62
C ALA A 123 6.90 -19.95 12.56
N ARG A 124 5.95 -19.89 11.63
CA ARG A 124 4.85 -20.85 11.53
C ARG A 124 5.00 -21.73 10.30
N SER A 125 5.03 -23.05 10.48
CA SER A 125 5.04 -24.05 9.40
C SER A 125 3.69 -24.20 8.67
N LYS A 126 2.66 -23.42 9.02
CA LYS A 126 1.34 -23.49 8.40
C LYS A 126 1.31 -22.78 7.04
N SER A 127 0.33 -23.16 6.23
CA SER A 127 0.00 -22.49 4.97
C SER A 127 -0.81 -21.22 5.24
N PHE A 128 -0.47 -20.14 4.54
CA PHE A 128 -1.17 -18.85 4.59
C PHE A 128 -1.91 -18.53 3.28
N ASP A 129 -2.20 -19.55 2.46
CA ASP A 129 -2.83 -19.39 1.14
C ASP A 129 -4.15 -18.59 1.17
N ARG A 130 -4.97 -18.84 2.20
CA ARG A 130 -6.28 -18.19 2.39
C ARG A 130 -6.18 -16.71 2.75
N TRP A 131 -5.01 -16.20 3.14
CA TRP A 131 -4.85 -14.80 3.51
C TRP A 131 -5.10 -13.85 2.33
N SER A 132 -4.86 -14.30 1.08
CA SER A 132 -5.27 -13.54 -0.11
C SER A 132 -6.78 -13.39 -0.19
N THR A 133 -7.54 -14.46 0.03
CA THR A 133 -9.02 -14.42 0.07
C THR A 133 -9.52 -13.52 1.20
N TYR A 134 -8.91 -13.63 2.39
CA TYR A 134 -9.26 -12.77 3.52
C TYR A 134 -8.91 -11.30 3.28
N ALA A 135 -7.79 -11.01 2.60
CA ALA A 135 -7.41 -9.66 2.20
C ALA A 135 -8.46 -9.07 1.24
N ASN A 136 -8.84 -9.81 0.21
CA ASN A 136 -9.87 -9.38 -0.74
C ASN A 136 -11.23 -9.15 -0.07
N GLY A 137 -11.65 -10.06 0.81
CA GLY A 137 -12.85 -9.88 1.62
C GLY A 137 -12.78 -8.63 2.49
N SER A 138 -11.63 -8.37 3.11
CA SER A 138 -11.41 -7.16 3.93
C SER A 138 -11.43 -5.89 3.07
N PHE A 139 -10.85 -5.89 1.87
CA PHE A 139 -10.96 -4.76 0.96
C PHE A 139 -12.41 -4.49 0.54
N ILE A 140 -13.18 -5.51 0.21
CA ILE A 140 -14.61 -5.36 -0.15
C ILE A 140 -15.40 -4.78 1.03
N LEU A 141 -15.25 -5.36 2.23
CA LEU A 141 -15.90 -4.85 3.44
C LEU A 141 -15.46 -3.42 3.76
N GLY A 142 -14.19 -3.11 3.50
CA GLY A 142 -13.62 -1.78 3.63
C GLY A 142 -14.28 -0.75 2.71
N VAL A 143 -14.36 -1.05 1.42
CA VAL A 143 -15.01 -0.19 0.41
C VAL A 143 -16.49 0.01 0.74
N VAL A 144 -17.21 -1.07 1.06
CA VAL A 144 -18.63 -0.99 1.49
C VAL A 144 -18.77 -0.13 2.75
N GLY A 145 -17.87 -0.32 3.72
CA GLY A 145 -17.84 0.45 4.96
C GLY A 145 -17.61 1.94 4.72
N VAL A 146 -16.73 2.31 3.80
CA VAL A 146 -16.53 3.71 3.40
C VAL A 146 -17.79 4.28 2.73
N GLY A 147 -18.44 3.51 1.85
CA GLY A 147 -19.67 3.93 1.18
C GLY A 147 -20.83 4.16 2.16
N VAL A 148 -21.12 3.19 3.02
CA VAL A 148 -22.14 3.33 4.09
C VAL A 148 -21.72 4.41 5.10
N GLY A 149 -20.42 4.58 5.31
CA GLY A 149 -19.82 5.59 6.16
C GLY A 149 -20.17 7.03 5.79
N MET A 150 -20.59 7.28 4.55
CA MET A 150 -21.11 8.58 4.11
C MET A 150 -22.41 8.97 4.83
N LEU A 151 -23.21 7.99 5.25
CA LEU A 151 -24.45 8.19 6.01
C LEU A 151 -24.23 8.03 7.52
N ILE A 152 -23.29 7.15 7.90
CA ILE A 152 -23.04 6.78 9.29
C ILE A 152 -21.53 6.90 9.57
N PRO A 153 -21.03 8.05 10.07
CA PRO A 153 -19.59 8.32 10.15
C PRO A 153 -18.76 7.26 10.88
N ILE A 154 -19.31 6.61 11.91
CA ILE A 154 -18.61 5.53 12.63
C ILE A 154 -18.34 4.30 11.75
N VAL A 155 -19.16 4.06 10.73
CA VAL A 155 -18.96 2.95 9.76
C VAL A 155 -17.79 3.25 8.83
N SER A 156 -17.50 4.52 8.55
CA SER A 156 -16.32 4.91 7.76
C SER A 156 -15.01 4.52 8.47
N LEU A 157 -14.98 4.62 9.81
CA LEU A 157 -13.85 4.16 10.61
C LEU A 157 -13.66 2.63 10.49
N LEU A 158 -14.75 1.86 10.52
CA LEU A 158 -14.68 0.42 10.26
C LEU A 158 -14.17 0.14 8.84
N GLY A 159 -14.63 0.91 7.85
CA GLY A 159 -14.14 0.86 6.48
C GLY A 159 -12.62 1.02 6.40
N PHE A 160 -12.08 2.08 7.02
CA PHE A 160 -10.63 2.30 7.15
C PHE A 160 -9.91 1.12 7.80
N VAL A 161 -10.44 0.58 8.92
CA VAL A 161 -9.84 -0.57 9.61
C VAL A 161 -9.81 -1.80 8.72
N PHE A 162 -10.89 -2.08 7.97
CA PHE A 162 -10.96 -3.23 7.07
C PHE A 162 -10.00 -3.09 5.87
N ILE A 163 -9.85 -1.91 5.27
CA ILE A 163 -8.86 -1.68 4.21
C ILE A 163 -7.45 -1.87 4.76
N PHE A 164 -7.15 -1.29 5.92
CA PHE A 164 -5.85 -1.45 6.56
C PHE A 164 -5.55 -2.92 6.86
N PHE A 165 -6.51 -3.64 7.43
CA PHE A 165 -6.40 -5.06 7.71
C PHE A 165 -6.22 -5.90 6.43
N GLY A 166 -6.89 -5.52 5.34
CA GLY A 166 -6.68 -6.10 4.02
C GLY A 166 -5.22 -6.01 3.56
N PHE A 167 -4.58 -4.86 3.75
CA PHE A 167 -3.16 -4.69 3.43
C PHE A 167 -2.23 -5.50 4.34
N LEU A 168 -2.54 -5.63 5.65
CA LEU A 168 -1.77 -6.48 6.56
C LEU A 168 -1.83 -7.96 6.15
N LEU A 169 -3.03 -8.46 5.83
CA LEU A 169 -3.24 -9.82 5.35
C LEU A 169 -2.54 -10.06 4.00
N ARG A 170 -2.65 -9.08 3.08
CA ARG A 170 -1.96 -9.13 1.79
C ARG A 170 -0.45 -9.19 1.99
N LEU A 171 0.12 -8.38 2.88
CA LEU A 171 1.55 -8.40 3.19
C LEU A 171 2.00 -9.77 3.70
N GLY A 172 1.26 -10.35 4.66
CA GLY A 172 1.56 -11.69 5.15
C GLY A 172 1.48 -12.76 4.08
N TRP A 173 0.48 -12.67 3.19
CA TRP A 173 0.35 -13.57 2.04
C TRP A 173 1.53 -13.46 1.07
N GLU A 174 1.97 -12.26 0.72
CA GLU A 174 3.11 -12.05 -0.18
C GLU A 174 4.41 -12.57 0.41
N ILE A 175 4.67 -12.29 1.70
CA ILE A 175 5.84 -12.81 2.40
C ILE A 175 5.82 -14.35 2.43
N TRP A 176 4.67 -14.94 2.72
CA TRP A 176 4.50 -16.38 2.69
C TRP A 176 4.75 -16.97 1.29
N ARG A 177 4.24 -16.32 0.23
CA ARG A 177 4.44 -16.75 -1.16
C ARG A 177 5.92 -16.77 -1.55
N ILE A 178 6.69 -15.81 -1.05
CA ILE A 178 8.16 -15.75 -1.20
C ILE A 178 8.82 -16.92 -0.48
N ARG A 179 8.47 -17.16 0.79
CA ARG A 179 8.98 -18.28 1.60
C ARG A 179 8.77 -19.63 0.91
N GLU A 180 7.55 -19.87 0.42
CA GLU A 180 7.17 -21.11 -0.28
C GLU A 180 7.69 -21.18 -1.73
N ARG A 181 8.43 -20.17 -2.20
CA ARG A 181 8.97 -20.07 -3.56
C ARG A 181 7.91 -20.31 -4.64
N ARG A 182 6.67 -19.90 -4.40
CA ARG A 182 5.54 -20.18 -5.30
C ARG A 182 5.67 -19.39 -6.62
N GLY A 183 6.37 -20.00 -7.58
CA GLY A 183 6.27 -19.86 -9.04
C GLY A 183 6.37 -18.47 -9.66
N THR A 184 6.68 -17.42 -8.90
CA THR A 184 6.73 -16.04 -9.40
C THR A 184 8.15 -15.56 -9.59
N SER A 185 8.36 -14.74 -10.63
CA SER A 185 9.63 -14.06 -10.82
C SER A 185 9.94 -13.15 -9.63
N GLU A 186 11.22 -12.92 -9.37
CA GLU A 186 11.67 -12.05 -8.27
C GLU A 186 11.02 -10.66 -8.35
N PHE A 187 10.89 -10.13 -9.57
CA PHE A 187 10.29 -8.83 -9.81
C PHE A 187 8.78 -8.80 -9.49
N LEU A 188 8.02 -9.86 -9.83
CA LEU A 188 6.61 -9.93 -9.46
C LEU A 188 6.40 -10.02 -7.95
N SER A 189 7.22 -10.82 -7.28
CA SER A 189 7.19 -10.89 -5.81
C SER A 189 7.52 -9.53 -5.19
N ALA A 190 8.47 -8.78 -5.76
CA ALA A 190 8.84 -7.45 -5.28
C ALA A 190 7.69 -6.43 -5.46
N ILE A 191 6.99 -6.48 -6.59
CA ILE A 191 5.80 -5.63 -6.84
C ILE A 191 4.70 -5.94 -5.83
N GLY A 192 4.38 -7.21 -5.60
CA GLY A 192 3.35 -7.62 -4.64
C GLY A 192 3.65 -7.15 -3.22
N VAL A 193 4.89 -7.35 -2.75
CA VAL A 193 5.35 -6.85 -1.45
C VAL A 193 5.31 -5.33 -1.38
N TYR A 194 5.77 -4.63 -2.42
CA TYR A 194 5.70 -3.17 -2.50
C TYR A 194 4.26 -2.66 -2.36
N ILE A 195 3.29 -3.21 -3.11
CA ILE A 195 1.88 -2.80 -3.03
C ILE A 195 1.34 -2.97 -1.61
N ALA A 196 1.67 -4.10 -0.97
CA ALA A 196 1.23 -4.38 0.39
C ALA A 196 1.85 -3.42 1.41
N ILE A 197 3.16 -3.19 1.34
CA ILE A 197 3.88 -2.24 2.21
C ILE A 197 3.39 -0.82 2.00
N ALA A 198 3.22 -0.36 0.75
CA ALA A 198 2.74 0.98 0.43
C ALA A 198 1.32 1.21 0.98
N GLY A 199 0.44 0.21 0.87
CA GLY A 199 -0.89 0.28 1.47
C GLY A 199 -0.86 0.38 3.00
N VAL A 200 -0.04 -0.43 3.67
CA VAL A 200 0.18 -0.33 5.13
C VAL A 200 0.71 1.07 5.49
N PHE A 201 1.73 1.54 4.76
CA PHE A 201 2.36 2.83 5.01
C PHE A 201 1.39 4.00 4.91
N VAL A 202 0.56 4.04 3.87
CA VAL A 202 -0.42 5.12 3.69
C VAL A 202 -1.40 5.19 4.87
N HIS A 203 -1.88 4.05 5.37
CA HIS A 203 -2.79 4.01 6.51
C HIS A 203 -2.08 4.41 7.80
N VAL A 204 -0.84 3.95 8.00
CA VAL A 204 0.00 4.36 9.12
C VAL A 204 0.26 5.87 9.08
N LEU A 205 0.57 6.44 7.91
CA LEU A 205 0.77 7.87 7.74
C LEU A 205 -0.47 8.68 8.13
N GLN A 206 -1.67 8.25 7.72
CA GLN A 206 -2.92 8.87 8.16
C GLN A 206 -3.08 8.85 9.68
N LEU A 207 -2.73 7.73 10.33
CA LEU A 207 -2.79 7.62 11.80
C LEU A 207 -1.78 8.52 12.48
N VAL A 208 -0.53 8.55 12.00
CA VAL A 208 0.54 9.40 12.53
C VAL A 208 0.12 10.86 12.46
N LEU A 209 -0.33 11.33 11.30
CA LEU A 209 -0.79 12.72 11.13
C LEU A 209 -1.99 13.03 12.02
N ARG A 210 -2.92 12.09 12.18
CA ARG A 210 -4.07 12.27 13.08
C ARG A 210 -3.68 12.40 14.54
N VAL A 211 -2.64 11.70 14.98
CA VAL A 211 -2.09 11.83 16.34
C VAL A 211 -1.38 13.16 16.48
N MET A 212 -0.48 13.51 15.55
CA MET A 212 0.28 14.76 15.59
C MET A 212 -0.59 16.01 15.50
N ALA A 213 -1.77 15.93 14.88
CA ALA A 213 -2.72 17.04 14.80
C ALA A 213 -3.56 17.24 16.08
N ARG A 214 -3.45 16.34 17.07
CA ARG A 214 -4.15 16.44 18.36
C ARG A 214 -3.30 17.05 19.47
N ASP A 215 -2.00 17.17 19.22
CA ASP A 215 -1.00 17.78 20.11
C ASP A 215 -0.77 19.25 19.71
#